data_AF-A0A1Q3HWQ2-F1
#
_entry.id   AF-A0A1Q3HWQ2-F1
#
_cell.length_a   1.000
_cell.length_b   1.000
_cell.length_c   1.000
_cell.angle_alpha   90.00
_cell.angle_beta   90.00
_cell.angle_gamma   90.00
#
_symmetry.space_group_name_H-M   'P 1'
#
loop_
_entity.id
_entity.type
_entity.pdbx_description
1 polymer ?
#
loop_
_entity_poly.entity_id
_entity_poly.type
_entity_poly.pdbx_seq_one_letter_code
_entity_poly.pdbx_strand_id
1 'polypeptide(L)'
;MSISSTNGSNSSRGSSSSQGTTHSTTADAGKTSVSKTATEHPAAVPSQMTPIQAKFDRSSFDTASVAAPGAASQAPGLTAPSFTTASLQPTPMAYQANLRAPTLTNQALQATPLGPASSFQTAATESAQAVADAVATPNPGLEAINATDLRPGEPHTCVATTRANLRRAGMEGLPSATGNDGNNPRGMMVQMLQSGHWSSVDIPNSTPRTITSPYGTVQAHVLTGEAYLEAAANGQIPEGSVVFQTKMGWDYGEGSRGSDVGIVRNGAVFNYQANNGMSVYGDRVREVVILHPN
;
A
#
# COMPACT_ATOMS: atom_id res chain seq x y z
N MET A 1 40.02 -56.64 32.19
CA MET A 1 39.19 -56.22 33.34
C MET A 1 38.21 -55.16 32.83
N SER A 2 36.95 -55.04 33.26
CA SER A 2 35.94 -56.03 33.68
C SER A 2 34.64 -55.26 33.95
N ILE A 3 33.61 -55.41 33.08
CA ILE A 3 32.19 -55.02 33.29
C ILE A 3 31.92 -53.52 33.64
N SER A 4 30.71 -52.95 33.56
CA SER A 4 29.37 -53.52 33.36
C SER A 4 28.51 -52.68 32.41
N SER A 5 27.60 -53.35 31.70
CA SER A 5 26.37 -52.73 31.16
C SER A 5 25.26 -52.78 32.21
N THR A 6 24.27 -51.89 32.11
CA THR A 6 22.94 -52.09 32.71
C THR A 6 21.85 -51.99 31.63
N ASN A 7 20.89 -52.89 31.70
CA ASN A 7 19.77 -53.04 30.77
C ASN A 7 18.45 -52.84 31.53
N GLY A 8 17.39 -52.37 30.87
CA GLY A 8 16.16 -51.92 31.53
C GLY A 8 14.87 -52.18 30.73
N SER A 9 14.32 -53.39 30.85
CA SER A 9 13.05 -53.85 30.25
C SER A 9 11.83 -53.20 30.94
N ASN A 10 10.86 -52.60 30.24
CA ASN A 10 9.72 -53.21 29.53
C ASN A 10 8.65 -53.89 30.44
N SER A 11 7.54 -53.19 30.71
CA SER A 11 6.19 -53.70 31.07
C SER A 11 5.23 -52.51 31.35
N SER A 12 3.89 -52.59 31.26
CA SER A 12 3.00 -53.48 30.50
C SER A 12 1.55 -52.93 30.48
N ARG A 13 0.81 -53.25 29.41
CA ARG A 13 -0.67 -53.34 29.25
C ARG A 13 -1.59 -52.79 30.37
N GLY A 14 -2.51 -51.92 29.98
CA GLY A 14 -3.83 -51.75 30.60
C GLY A 14 -4.93 -51.82 29.52
N SER A 15 -5.99 -52.60 29.74
CA SER A 15 -7.12 -52.73 28.80
C SER A 15 -8.43 -52.80 29.57
N SER A 16 -9.43 -52.03 29.14
CA SER A 16 -10.76 -51.99 29.78
C SER A 16 -11.85 -52.00 28.71
N SER A 17 -12.52 -53.15 28.60
CA SER A 17 -13.69 -53.36 27.74
C SER A 17 -14.99 -53.23 28.53
N SER A 18 -16.01 -52.60 27.96
CA SER A 18 -17.40 -52.77 28.40
C SER A 18 -18.30 -52.99 27.18
N GLN A 19 -19.18 -53.98 27.28
CA GLN A 19 -20.16 -54.33 26.25
C GLN A 19 -21.51 -53.67 26.55
N GLY A 20 -22.31 -53.42 25.53
CA GLY A 20 -23.71 -53.00 25.64
C GLY A 20 -24.44 -53.35 24.36
N THR A 21 -25.46 -54.20 24.44
CA THR A 21 -25.91 -55.00 23.29
C THR A 21 -27.39 -54.79 22.99
N THR A 22 -27.68 -54.44 21.72
CA THR A 22 -28.97 -54.58 20.98
C THR A 22 -30.29 -54.14 21.62
N HIS A 23 -31.08 -53.39 20.84
CA HIS A 23 -32.37 -53.90 20.36
C HIS A 23 -32.66 -53.38 18.95
N SER A 24 -33.39 -54.16 18.14
CA SER A 24 -33.69 -53.87 16.73
C SER A 24 -35.19 -53.89 16.46
N THR A 25 -35.67 -53.04 15.55
CA THR A 25 -36.88 -53.30 14.75
C THR A 25 -36.90 -52.53 13.43
N THR A 26 -37.22 -53.26 12.35
CA THR A 26 -37.81 -52.81 11.08
C THR A 26 -39.24 -52.25 11.29
N ALA A 27 -39.88 -51.43 10.43
CA ALA A 27 -39.49 -50.65 9.24
C ALA A 27 -40.53 -49.48 9.11
N ASP A 28 -41.11 -48.99 8.01
CA ASP A 28 -41.10 -49.28 6.56
C ASP A 28 -41.60 -48.04 5.75
N ALA A 29 -41.79 -48.15 4.43
CA ALA A 29 -42.19 -47.07 3.52
C ALA A 29 -43.70 -46.73 3.54
N GLY A 30 -44.04 -45.45 3.28
CA GLY A 30 -45.44 -45.03 3.07
C GLY A 30 -45.62 -43.58 2.62
N LYS A 31 -46.32 -43.36 1.50
CA LYS A 31 -46.81 -42.04 1.07
C LYS A 31 -48.22 -41.81 1.59
N THR A 32 -48.51 -40.63 2.15
CA THR A 32 -49.80 -39.95 1.92
C THR A 32 -49.73 -38.44 2.17
N SER A 33 -50.62 -37.71 1.51
CA SER A 33 -50.85 -36.27 1.71
C SER A 33 -52.13 -36.05 2.50
N VAL A 34 -52.15 -35.07 3.42
CA VAL A 34 -53.37 -34.42 3.92
C VAL A 34 -53.11 -32.94 4.12
N SER A 35 -53.99 -32.08 3.60
CA SER A 35 -53.88 -30.61 3.69
C SER A 35 -54.65 -30.03 4.88
N LYS A 36 -54.19 -28.87 5.39
CA LYS A 36 -55.03 -27.79 5.95
C LYS A 36 -54.23 -26.47 5.92
N THR A 37 -54.65 -25.50 5.12
CA THR A 37 -55.49 -24.36 5.57
C THR A 37 -54.73 -23.48 6.56
N ALA A 38 -53.85 -22.58 6.10
CA ALA A 38 -54.13 -21.29 5.45
C ALA A 38 -54.38 -20.14 6.45
N THR A 39 -53.60 -19.08 6.32
CA THR A 39 -53.82 -17.74 6.87
C THR A 39 -53.16 -16.78 5.89
N GLU A 40 -53.89 -15.76 5.43
CA GLU A 40 -53.50 -14.90 4.32
C GLU A 40 -53.01 -13.52 4.78
N HIS A 41 -52.46 -12.78 3.81
CA HIS A 41 -52.14 -11.33 3.83
C HIS A 41 -50.94 -10.86 4.71
N PRO A 42 -50.24 -9.78 4.29
CA PRO A 42 -50.01 -9.34 2.90
C PRO A 42 -48.52 -9.04 2.59
N ALA A 43 -48.18 -9.07 1.30
CA ALA A 43 -46.88 -8.58 0.83
C ALA A 43 -46.83 -7.04 0.84
N ALA A 44 -45.68 -6.45 1.20
CA ALA A 44 -45.47 -5.01 1.22
C ALA A 44 -44.11 -4.60 0.63
N VAL A 45 -44.16 -3.98 -0.55
CA VAL A 45 -43.27 -2.94 -1.12
C VAL A 45 -41.74 -3.19 -1.14
N PRO A 46 -41.10 -3.24 -2.32
CA PRO A 46 -39.64 -3.11 -2.43
C PRO A 46 -39.19 -1.65 -2.23
N SER A 47 -38.18 -1.43 -1.38
CA SER A 47 -37.61 -0.09 -1.16
C SER A 47 -36.83 0.40 -2.40
N GLN A 48 -37.44 1.26 -3.20
CA GLN A 48 -36.72 2.05 -4.20
C GLN A 48 -35.86 3.10 -3.49
N MET A 49 -34.53 3.02 -3.63
CA MET A 49 -33.61 4.01 -3.09
C MET A 49 -33.35 5.09 -4.15
N THR A 50 -33.78 6.31 -3.89
CA THR A 50 -33.77 7.43 -4.84
C THR A 50 -32.34 7.89 -5.17
N PRO A 51 -31.99 8.16 -6.44
CA PRO A 51 -30.71 8.78 -6.76
C PRO A 51 -30.67 10.22 -6.25
N ILE A 52 -29.66 10.56 -5.44
CA ILE A 52 -29.40 11.94 -5.00
C ILE A 52 -28.74 12.69 -6.16
N GLN A 53 -29.58 13.17 -7.08
CA GLN A 53 -29.14 13.96 -8.22
C GLN A 53 -28.82 15.40 -7.77
N ALA A 54 -27.56 15.63 -7.36
CA ALA A 54 -27.07 16.93 -6.95
C ALA A 54 -27.18 17.94 -8.10
N LYS A 55 -28.14 18.86 -8.00
CA LYS A 55 -28.30 19.98 -8.93
C LYS A 55 -27.18 21.00 -8.70
N PHE A 56 -26.10 20.88 -9.47
CA PHE A 56 -25.15 21.96 -9.67
C PHE A 56 -25.80 23.04 -10.54
N ASP A 57 -26.54 23.94 -9.90
CA ASP A 57 -27.04 25.12 -10.60
C ASP A 57 -25.87 26.07 -10.90
N ARG A 58 -25.79 26.56 -12.14
CA ARG A 58 -24.72 27.46 -12.60
C ARG A 58 -25.19 28.91 -12.75
N SER A 59 -26.43 29.23 -12.41
CA SER A 59 -26.95 30.60 -12.46
C SER A 59 -26.60 31.42 -11.21
N SER A 60 -25.32 31.78 -11.04
CA SER A 60 -24.87 32.63 -9.92
C SER A 60 -23.74 33.60 -10.24
N PHE A 61 -23.25 33.62 -11.48
CA PHE A 61 -22.21 34.55 -11.92
C PHE A 61 -22.56 35.13 -13.29
N ASP A 62 -23.38 36.18 -13.30
CA ASP A 62 -23.12 37.29 -14.22
C ASP A 62 -23.69 38.64 -13.75
N THR A 63 -22.96 39.68 -14.13
CA THR A 63 -23.26 41.13 -14.10
C THR A 63 -24.46 41.67 -13.30
N ALA A 64 -24.15 42.49 -12.27
CA ALA A 64 -24.96 43.66 -11.92
C ALA A 64 -24.02 44.81 -11.50
N SER A 65 -24.13 45.98 -12.13
CA SER A 65 -23.31 47.16 -11.83
C SER A 65 -24.18 48.42 -11.74
N VAL A 66 -23.72 49.39 -10.93
CA VAL A 66 -24.24 50.76 -10.80
C VAL A 66 -25.70 50.91 -10.32
N ALA A 67 -25.88 51.19 -9.01
CA ALA A 67 -26.48 52.45 -8.54
C ALA A 67 -26.42 52.54 -6.99
N ALA A 68 -26.21 53.75 -6.48
CA ALA A 68 -26.44 54.13 -5.07
C ALA A 68 -27.48 55.28 -5.05
N PRO A 69 -28.21 55.49 -3.94
CA PRO A 69 -27.64 56.31 -2.85
C PRO A 69 -28.07 55.92 -1.43
N GLY A 70 -27.33 56.36 -0.39
CA GLY A 70 -27.87 56.46 0.97
C GLY A 70 -26.90 56.22 2.15
N ALA A 71 -26.56 57.30 2.85
CA ALA A 71 -26.23 57.36 4.29
C ALA A 71 -25.27 56.32 4.94
N ALA A 72 -23.98 56.65 4.91
CA ALA A 72 -23.07 56.72 6.06
C ALA A 72 -23.03 55.60 7.14
N SER A 73 -21.86 54.96 7.23
CA SER A 73 -21.08 54.86 8.49
C SER A 73 -19.59 54.78 8.18
N GLN A 74 -18.74 55.31 9.08
CA GLN A 74 -17.31 55.50 8.82
C GLN A 74 -16.48 54.27 9.23
N ALA A 75 -15.49 53.93 8.39
CA ALA A 75 -14.38 53.05 8.74
C ALA A 75 -13.07 53.69 8.22
N PRO A 76 -11.94 53.59 8.94
CA PRO A 76 -10.67 54.19 8.52
C PRO A 76 -10.12 53.51 7.26
N GLY A 77 -9.68 54.31 6.30
CA GLY A 77 -9.35 53.83 4.95
C GLY A 77 -8.03 53.07 4.85
N LEU A 78 -8.08 51.91 4.19
CA LEU A 78 -6.91 51.24 3.62
C LEU A 78 -6.93 51.41 2.11
N THR A 79 -6.17 52.37 1.60
CA THR A 79 -6.06 52.63 0.16
C THR A 79 -5.24 51.54 -0.52
N ALA A 80 -5.87 50.67 -1.30
CA ALA A 80 -5.15 49.70 -2.13
C ALA A 80 -4.32 50.43 -3.21
N PRO A 81 -3.07 50.01 -3.48
CA PRO A 81 -2.25 50.62 -4.53
C PRO A 81 -2.77 50.25 -5.93
N SER A 82 -3.17 51.26 -6.71
CA SER A 82 -3.58 51.08 -8.10
C SER A 82 -2.36 50.87 -9.01
N PHE A 83 -2.13 49.64 -9.46
CA PHE A 83 -1.11 49.34 -10.47
C PHE A 83 -1.62 49.70 -11.87
N THR A 84 -0.96 50.64 -12.54
CA THR A 84 -1.21 50.94 -13.96
C THR A 84 -0.41 50.00 -14.86
N THR A 85 -1.06 49.47 -15.90
CA THR A 85 -0.49 48.51 -16.86
C THR A 85 0.61 49.07 -17.78
N ALA A 86 1.02 50.33 -17.60
CA ALA A 86 2.06 51.00 -18.37
C ALA A 86 3.50 50.67 -17.95
N SER A 87 3.68 49.74 -17.00
CA SER A 87 4.99 49.39 -16.40
C SER A 87 5.58 48.05 -16.87
N LEU A 88 4.89 47.33 -17.76
CA LEU A 88 5.30 46.00 -18.25
C LEU A 88 5.97 46.02 -19.64
N GLN A 89 6.84 47.01 -19.89
CA GLN A 89 7.81 46.94 -20.98
C GLN A 89 9.16 46.42 -20.45
N PRO A 90 9.51 45.14 -20.64
CA PRO A 90 10.86 44.68 -20.36
C PRO A 90 11.84 45.32 -21.36
N THR A 91 12.78 46.12 -20.85
CA THR A 91 13.90 46.63 -21.66
C THR A 91 14.72 45.46 -22.20
N PRO A 92 14.93 45.34 -23.52
CA PRO A 92 15.73 44.25 -24.07
C PRO A 92 17.20 44.39 -23.64
N MET A 93 17.62 43.54 -22.70
CA MET A 93 19.01 43.45 -22.25
C MET A 93 19.93 43.09 -23.43
N ALA A 94 20.99 43.87 -23.63
CA ALA A 94 21.96 43.63 -24.69
C ALA A 94 22.73 42.31 -24.45
N TYR A 95 22.87 41.51 -25.51
CA TYR A 95 23.40 40.14 -25.42
C TYR A 95 24.94 40.13 -25.29
N GLN A 96 25.47 40.25 -24.06
CA GLN A 96 26.91 40.13 -23.78
C GLN A 96 27.36 38.66 -23.77
N ALA A 97 27.67 38.14 -24.95
CA ALA A 97 28.29 36.81 -25.10
C ALA A 97 29.78 36.82 -24.72
N ASN A 98 30.10 36.73 -23.43
CA ASN A 98 31.40 36.22 -22.95
C ASN A 98 31.40 35.86 -21.45
N LEU A 99 30.88 34.68 -21.12
CA LEU A 99 31.14 34.00 -19.84
C LEU A 99 31.90 32.71 -20.11
N ARG A 100 33.23 32.75 -19.99
CA ARG A 100 34.04 31.53 -19.89
C ARG A 100 33.84 30.93 -18.50
N ALA A 101 33.47 29.66 -18.43
CA ALA A 101 33.50 28.92 -17.18
C ALA A 101 34.95 28.86 -16.64
N PRO A 102 35.16 28.97 -15.31
CA PRO A 102 36.49 28.82 -14.72
C PRO A 102 36.96 27.36 -14.85
N THR A 103 38.13 27.16 -15.46
CA THR A 103 38.73 25.82 -15.56
C THR A 103 39.21 25.36 -14.19
N LEU A 104 38.49 24.45 -13.54
CA LEU A 104 38.92 23.81 -12.31
C LEU A 104 40.19 22.98 -12.57
N THR A 105 41.32 23.40 -11.98
CA THR A 105 42.57 22.65 -11.98
C THR A 105 42.65 21.78 -10.71
N ASN A 106 42.97 20.49 -10.89
CA ASN A 106 43.00 19.50 -9.81
C ASN A 106 44.23 19.65 -8.89
N GLN A 107 44.28 20.72 -8.09
CA GLN A 107 45.35 20.96 -7.11
C GLN A 107 44.89 21.38 -5.70
N ALA A 108 43.58 21.43 -5.43
CA ALA A 108 43.01 21.89 -4.16
C ALA A 108 42.25 20.83 -3.33
N LEU A 109 42.44 19.54 -3.62
CA LEU A 109 41.81 18.42 -2.89
C LEU A 109 42.86 17.42 -2.36
N GLN A 110 43.81 17.91 -1.56
CA GLN A 110 44.63 17.05 -0.70
C GLN A 110 43.89 16.73 0.60
N ALA A 111 42.87 15.86 0.50
CA ALA A 111 42.27 15.26 1.68
C ALA A 111 43.20 14.15 2.21
N THR A 112 43.80 14.35 3.38
CA THR A 112 44.65 13.33 4.03
C THR A 112 43.79 12.12 4.43
N PRO A 113 44.01 10.92 3.87
CA PRO A 113 43.13 9.78 4.11
C PRO A 113 43.35 9.18 5.51
N LEU A 114 42.37 9.37 6.39
CA LEU A 114 42.32 8.72 7.71
C LEU A 114 41.83 7.27 7.57
N GLY A 115 42.73 6.38 7.13
CA GLY A 115 42.50 4.94 7.05
C GLY A 115 42.13 4.42 5.65
N PRO A 116 42.02 3.09 5.50
CA PRO A 116 41.73 2.45 4.21
C PRO A 116 40.27 2.62 3.81
N ALA A 117 40.02 3.29 2.67
CA ALA A 117 38.66 3.50 2.13
C ALA A 117 37.90 2.20 1.78
N SER A 118 38.64 1.09 1.64
CA SER A 118 38.16 -0.24 1.23
C SER A 118 37.13 -0.91 2.15
N SER A 119 36.78 -0.31 3.29
CA SER A 119 35.72 -0.80 4.18
C SER A 119 34.37 -0.08 4.02
N PHE A 120 34.31 1.07 3.34
CA PHE A 120 33.10 1.90 3.28
C PHE A 120 32.42 1.91 1.90
N GLN A 121 33.17 1.74 0.80
CA GLN A 121 32.57 1.62 -0.54
C GLN A 121 32.02 0.23 -0.83
N THR A 122 32.57 -0.81 -0.19
CA THR A 122 32.21 -2.22 -0.42
C THR A 122 30.75 -2.48 -0.07
N ALA A 123 30.31 -2.17 1.16
CA ALA A 123 28.93 -2.45 1.59
C ALA A 123 27.86 -1.75 0.74
N ALA A 124 28.05 -0.46 0.42
CA ALA A 124 27.11 0.29 -0.42
C ALA A 124 27.04 -0.24 -1.85
N THR A 125 28.16 -0.75 -2.38
CA THR A 125 28.24 -1.34 -3.72
C THR A 125 27.68 -2.76 -3.73
N GLU A 126 27.95 -3.58 -2.71
CA GLU A 126 27.38 -4.93 -2.56
C GLU A 126 25.86 -4.89 -2.44
N SER A 127 25.27 -3.96 -1.66
CA SER A 127 23.82 -3.79 -1.61
C SER A 127 23.23 -3.35 -2.96
N ALA A 128 23.86 -2.39 -3.65
CA ALA A 128 23.40 -1.95 -4.97
C ALA A 128 23.53 -3.06 -6.04
N GLN A 129 24.61 -3.85 -5.98
CA GLN A 129 24.87 -4.98 -6.87
C GLN A 129 23.89 -6.12 -6.61
N ALA A 130 23.65 -6.50 -5.35
CA ALA A 130 22.68 -7.53 -4.98
C ALA A 130 21.25 -7.16 -5.39
N VAL A 131 20.90 -5.87 -5.33
CA VAL A 131 19.60 -5.36 -5.80
C VAL A 131 19.52 -5.34 -7.33
N ALA A 132 20.62 -5.00 -8.03
CA ALA A 132 20.70 -5.14 -9.48
C ALA A 132 20.59 -6.62 -9.92
N ASP A 133 21.23 -7.55 -9.20
CA ASP A 133 21.15 -8.98 -9.47
C ASP A 133 19.77 -9.57 -9.10
N ALA A 134 19.09 -9.04 -8.08
CA ALA A 134 17.70 -9.38 -7.75
C ALA A 134 16.68 -8.81 -8.74
N VAL A 135 16.98 -7.68 -9.40
CA VAL A 135 16.20 -7.11 -10.52
C VAL A 135 16.54 -7.81 -11.85
N ALA A 136 17.75 -8.34 -12.02
CA ALA A 136 18.17 -9.11 -13.18
C ALA A 136 17.76 -10.59 -13.12
N THR A 137 17.48 -11.12 -11.93
CA THR A 137 16.90 -12.46 -11.74
C THR A 137 15.42 -12.42 -12.13
N PRO A 138 14.97 -13.17 -13.16
CA PRO A 138 13.56 -13.18 -13.55
C PRO A 138 12.67 -13.65 -12.40
N ASN A 139 11.70 -12.82 -12.00
CA ASN A 139 10.68 -13.17 -11.03
C ASN A 139 9.33 -13.34 -11.78
N PRO A 140 8.87 -14.59 -12.02
CA PRO A 140 7.67 -14.84 -12.81
C PRO A 140 6.40 -14.23 -12.20
N GLY A 141 6.37 -13.99 -10.89
CA GLY A 141 5.25 -13.34 -10.22
C GLY A 141 5.19 -11.84 -10.51
N LEU A 142 6.32 -11.13 -10.46
CA LEU A 142 6.40 -9.73 -10.90
C LEU A 142 6.04 -9.59 -12.38
N GLU A 143 6.54 -10.50 -13.23
CA GLU A 143 6.19 -10.55 -14.65
C GLU A 143 4.68 -10.78 -14.86
N ALA A 144 4.05 -11.70 -14.13
CA ALA A 144 2.61 -11.96 -14.22
C ALA A 144 1.75 -10.77 -13.72
N ILE A 145 2.18 -10.09 -12.65
CA ILE A 145 1.53 -8.87 -12.17
C ILE A 145 1.69 -7.75 -13.21
N ASN A 146 2.87 -7.61 -13.82
CA ASN A 146 3.13 -6.60 -14.85
C ASN A 146 2.32 -6.89 -16.14
N ALA A 147 2.26 -8.15 -16.60
CA ALA A 147 1.46 -8.56 -17.74
C ALA A 147 -0.07 -8.40 -17.52
N THR A 148 -0.52 -8.25 -16.27
CA THR A 148 -1.94 -8.06 -15.94
C THR A 148 -2.40 -6.62 -16.24
N ASP A 149 -3.40 -6.51 -17.12
CA ASP A 149 -4.28 -5.35 -17.31
C ASP A 149 -4.85 -4.88 -15.96
N LEU A 150 -4.36 -3.76 -15.41
CA LEU A 150 -4.80 -3.25 -14.11
C LEU A 150 -6.14 -2.53 -14.22
N ARG A 151 -7.11 -2.95 -13.41
CA ARG A 151 -8.47 -2.38 -13.39
C ARG A 151 -8.65 -1.48 -12.18
N PRO A 152 -9.25 -0.29 -12.35
CA PRO A 152 -9.58 0.59 -11.25
C PRO A 152 -10.75 0.03 -10.43
N GLY A 153 -11.00 0.65 -9.28
CA GLY A 153 -12.17 0.43 -8.45
C GLY A 153 -12.60 1.71 -7.75
N GLU A 154 -13.62 1.61 -6.91
CA GLU A 154 -14.23 2.76 -6.25
C GLU A 154 -13.25 3.54 -5.36
N PRO A 155 -13.47 4.85 -5.14
CA PRO A 155 -12.65 5.66 -4.24
C PRO A 155 -12.46 5.00 -2.87
N HIS A 156 -11.25 5.10 -2.34
CA HIS A 156 -10.81 4.51 -1.06
C HIS A 156 -10.73 2.96 -1.01
N THR A 157 -10.97 2.24 -2.10
CA THR A 157 -10.91 0.76 -2.14
C THR A 157 -9.52 0.16 -2.43
N CYS A 158 -8.44 0.81 -1.99
CA CYS A 158 -7.06 0.47 -2.36
C CYS A 158 -6.68 -1.01 -2.11
N VAL A 159 -7.06 -1.60 -0.97
CA VAL A 159 -6.83 -3.02 -0.66
C VAL A 159 -7.69 -3.92 -1.54
N ALA A 160 -8.98 -3.63 -1.66
CA ALA A 160 -9.91 -4.47 -2.42
C ALA A 160 -9.53 -4.50 -3.90
N THR A 161 -9.18 -3.34 -4.47
CA THR A 161 -8.73 -3.19 -5.86
C THR A 161 -7.35 -3.82 -6.07
N THR A 162 -6.36 -3.57 -5.21
CA THR A 162 -5.04 -4.23 -5.31
C THR A 162 -5.19 -5.75 -5.26
N ARG A 163 -5.92 -6.29 -4.28
CA ARG A 163 -6.18 -7.73 -4.16
C ARG A 163 -6.92 -8.31 -5.36
N ALA A 164 -7.89 -7.58 -5.94
CA ALA A 164 -8.59 -8.01 -7.16
C ALA A 164 -7.68 -8.02 -8.39
N ASN A 165 -6.73 -7.09 -8.49
CA ASN A 165 -5.70 -7.09 -9.53
C ASN A 165 -4.71 -8.25 -9.36
N LEU A 166 -4.14 -8.44 -8.17
CA LEU A 166 -3.21 -9.53 -7.88
C LEU A 166 -3.84 -10.93 -8.06
N ARG A 167 -5.13 -11.11 -7.74
CA ARG A 167 -5.88 -12.35 -8.04
C ARG A 167 -6.02 -12.61 -9.55
N ARG A 168 -6.15 -11.58 -10.38
CA ARG A 168 -6.16 -11.74 -11.85
C ARG A 168 -4.79 -12.02 -12.45
N ALA A 169 -3.72 -11.60 -11.76
CA ALA A 169 -2.35 -12.03 -12.03
C ALA A 169 -2.05 -13.47 -11.56
N GLY A 170 -3.02 -14.17 -10.94
CA GLY A 170 -2.84 -15.54 -10.44
C GLY A 170 -2.07 -15.64 -9.13
N MET A 171 -1.86 -14.53 -8.41
CA MET A 171 -1.04 -14.54 -7.19
C MET A 171 -1.73 -15.18 -5.99
N GLU A 172 -0.98 -15.99 -5.25
CA GLU A 172 -1.40 -16.69 -4.03
C GLU A 172 -1.10 -15.88 -2.75
N GLY A 173 -1.38 -16.44 -1.57
CA GLY A 173 -1.17 -15.76 -0.28
C GLY A 173 -2.06 -14.54 0.02
N LEU A 174 -3.01 -14.20 -0.88
CA LEU A 174 -3.82 -12.98 -0.79
C LEU A 174 -5.02 -13.11 0.19
N PRO A 175 -5.04 -12.38 1.31
CA PRO A 175 -6.03 -12.56 2.37
C PRO A 175 -7.47 -12.28 1.91
N SER A 176 -8.41 -13.10 2.38
CA SER A 176 -9.85 -12.92 2.15
C SER A 176 -10.41 -11.67 2.85
N ALA A 177 -9.96 -11.37 4.06
CA ALA A 177 -10.33 -10.19 4.84
C ALA A 177 -9.16 -9.69 5.71
N THR A 178 -9.06 -8.36 5.85
CA THR A 178 -7.97 -7.66 6.57
C THR A 178 -8.38 -7.27 7.99
N GLY A 179 -9.11 -8.17 8.66
CA GLY A 179 -9.84 -7.91 9.91
C GLY A 179 -11.24 -7.36 9.69
N ASN A 180 -11.78 -6.65 10.69
CA ASN A 180 -13.13 -6.07 10.68
C ASN A 180 -13.31 -5.01 9.58
N ASP A 181 -12.25 -4.28 9.24
CA ASP A 181 -12.18 -3.49 8.03
C ASP A 181 -11.62 -4.37 6.90
N GLY A 182 -12.44 -4.65 5.88
CA GLY A 182 -12.06 -5.43 4.70
C GLY A 182 -11.08 -4.73 3.74
N ASN A 183 -10.72 -3.47 4.06
CA ASN A 183 -9.82 -2.60 3.32
C ASN A 183 -8.75 -1.95 4.22
N ASN A 184 -8.04 -2.76 5.03
CA ASN A 184 -6.90 -2.31 5.83
C ASN A 184 -5.55 -2.73 5.22
N PRO A 185 -4.73 -1.79 4.68
CA PRO A 185 -3.44 -2.09 4.06
C PRO A 185 -2.45 -2.79 4.99
N ARG A 186 -2.42 -2.44 6.29
CA ARG A 186 -1.53 -3.09 7.26
C ARG A 186 -1.93 -4.55 7.48
N GLY A 187 -3.24 -4.82 7.57
CA GLY A 187 -3.76 -6.19 7.62
C GLY A 187 -3.34 -6.99 6.39
N MET A 188 -3.50 -6.42 5.20
CA MET A 188 -3.08 -7.06 3.95
C MET A 188 -1.57 -7.37 3.92
N MET A 189 -0.72 -6.40 4.27
CA MET A 189 0.75 -6.56 4.33
C MET A 189 1.18 -7.69 5.26
N VAL A 190 0.66 -7.68 6.50
CA VAL A 190 1.02 -8.65 7.55
C VAL A 190 0.57 -10.05 7.16
N GLN A 191 -0.65 -10.20 6.63
CA GLN A 191 -1.20 -11.48 6.20
C GLN A 191 -0.49 -12.03 4.94
N MET A 192 -0.09 -11.17 3.99
CA MET A 192 0.69 -11.59 2.82
C MET A 192 2.08 -12.12 3.23
N LEU A 193 2.78 -11.41 4.13
CA LEU A 193 4.06 -11.87 4.68
C LEU A 193 3.91 -13.19 5.47
N GLN A 194 2.87 -13.32 6.30
CA GLN A 194 2.57 -14.56 7.04
C GLN A 194 2.21 -15.75 6.12
N SER A 195 1.80 -15.50 4.88
CA SER A 195 1.41 -16.56 3.95
C SER A 195 2.59 -17.37 3.40
N GLY A 196 3.81 -16.83 3.42
CA GLY A 196 5.00 -17.45 2.81
C GLY A 196 5.07 -17.35 1.28
N HIS A 197 4.04 -16.82 0.59
CA HIS A 197 4.06 -16.57 -0.86
C HIS A 197 4.65 -15.20 -1.23
N TRP A 198 5.00 -14.37 -0.25
CA TRP A 198 5.48 -13.00 -0.44
C TRP A 198 6.66 -12.71 0.51
N SER A 199 7.67 -12.01 0.00
CA SER A 199 8.82 -11.54 0.79
C SER A 199 8.91 -10.02 0.76
N SER A 200 9.35 -9.43 1.87
CA SER A 200 9.72 -8.02 1.90
C SER A 200 11.13 -7.84 1.33
N VAL A 201 11.30 -6.88 0.43
CA VAL A 201 12.51 -6.72 -0.39
C VAL A 201 13.57 -5.92 0.35
N ASP A 202 14.79 -6.44 0.44
CA ASP A 202 15.94 -5.66 0.91
C ASP A 202 16.40 -4.71 -0.20
N ILE A 203 16.07 -3.43 -0.04
CA ILE A 203 16.41 -2.33 -0.94
C ILE A 203 17.37 -1.40 -0.19
N PRO A 204 18.30 -0.69 -0.86
CA PRO A 204 19.29 0.13 -0.16
C PRO A 204 18.59 1.22 0.67
N ASN A 205 19.18 1.56 1.81
CA ASN A 205 18.58 2.44 2.83
C ASN A 205 17.28 1.90 3.49
N SER A 206 16.86 0.66 3.20
CA SER A 206 15.85 -0.04 4.02
C SER A 206 16.44 -0.53 5.35
N THR A 207 15.59 -0.81 6.33
CA THR A 207 16.00 -1.38 7.62
C THR A 207 15.14 -2.60 7.97
N PRO A 208 15.73 -3.78 8.26
CA PRO A 208 14.96 -4.94 8.72
C PRO A 208 14.39 -4.68 10.11
N ARG A 209 13.06 -4.81 10.24
CA ARG A 209 12.31 -4.46 11.46
C ARG A 209 11.22 -5.48 11.75
N THR A 210 11.02 -5.75 13.04
CA THR A 210 9.82 -6.42 13.55
C THR A 210 8.66 -5.42 13.55
N ILE A 211 7.66 -5.65 12.72
CA ILE A 211 6.39 -4.92 12.73
C ILE A 211 5.41 -5.69 13.61
N THR A 212 4.77 -5.03 14.57
CA THR A 212 3.76 -5.64 15.46
C THR A 212 2.44 -4.89 15.36
N SER A 213 1.37 -5.64 15.09
CA SER A 213 0.04 -5.09 14.83
C SER A 213 -1.07 -6.00 15.38
N PRO A 214 -2.33 -5.56 15.42
CA PRO A 214 -3.48 -6.43 15.73
C PRO A 214 -3.66 -7.61 14.77
N TYR A 215 -3.02 -7.55 13.59
CA TYR A 215 -3.00 -8.62 12.58
C TYR A 215 -1.86 -9.63 12.80
N GLY A 216 -1.10 -9.47 13.90
CA GLY A 216 0.08 -10.24 14.24
C GLY A 216 1.38 -9.50 13.97
N THR A 217 2.47 -10.25 14.11
CA THR A 217 3.86 -9.78 14.03
C THR A 217 4.57 -10.40 12.83
N VAL A 218 5.39 -9.62 12.14
CA VAL A 218 6.19 -10.03 10.96
C VAL A 218 7.53 -9.31 10.93
N GLN A 219 8.52 -9.90 10.26
CA GLN A 219 9.71 -9.18 9.81
C GLN A 219 9.44 -8.52 8.45
N ALA A 220 9.89 -7.29 8.26
CA ALA A 220 9.88 -6.61 6.97
C ALA A 220 11.08 -5.67 6.83
N HIS A 221 11.49 -5.38 5.60
CA HIS A 221 12.42 -4.31 5.27
C HIS A 221 11.63 -3.02 5.10
N VAL A 222 11.91 -2.04 5.96
CA VAL A 222 11.15 -0.78 6.04
C VAL A 222 12.02 0.38 5.54
N LEU A 223 11.51 1.11 4.56
CA LEU A 223 12.08 2.35 4.04
C LEU A 223 11.43 3.56 4.72
N THR A 224 12.16 4.67 4.83
CA THR A 224 11.55 5.99 5.06
C THR A 224 10.86 6.48 3.78
N GLY A 225 9.95 7.46 3.88
CA GLY A 225 9.35 8.07 2.69
C GLY A 225 10.35 8.70 1.72
N GLU A 226 11.47 9.23 2.25
CA GLU A 226 12.57 9.79 1.47
C GLU A 226 13.39 8.70 0.75
N ALA A 227 13.85 7.68 1.49
CA ALA A 227 14.59 6.55 0.92
C ALA A 227 13.76 5.77 -0.12
N TYR A 228 12.44 5.68 0.08
CA TYR A 228 11.52 5.10 -0.91
C TYR A 228 11.48 5.91 -2.22
N LEU A 229 11.43 7.25 -2.14
CA LEU A 229 11.43 8.11 -3.32
C LEU A 229 12.78 8.13 -4.03
N GLU A 230 13.89 8.04 -3.29
CA GLU A 230 15.23 7.83 -3.84
C GLU A 230 15.33 6.48 -4.57
N ALA A 231 14.94 5.38 -3.93
CA ALA A 231 14.93 4.04 -4.55
C ALA A 231 14.04 3.98 -5.80
N ALA A 232 12.88 4.64 -5.78
CA ALA A 232 12.01 4.77 -6.94
C ALA A 232 12.68 5.56 -8.09
N ALA A 233 13.30 6.71 -7.80
CA ALA A 233 14.00 7.52 -8.80
C ALA A 233 15.22 6.79 -9.39
N ASN A 234 15.89 5.96 -8.59
CA ASN A 234 17.01 5.11 -8.99
C ASN A 234 16.58 3.82 -9.70
N GLY A 235 15.28 3.59 -9.94
CA GLY A 235 14.77 2.41 -10.64
C GLY A 235 14.87 1.09 -9.86
N GLN A 236 15.10 1.14 -8.55
CA GLN A 236 15.32 -0.04 -7.68
C GLN A 236 14.03 -0.76 -7.28
N ILE A 237 12.87 -0.30 -7.76
CA ILE A 237 11.55 -0.82 -7.42
C ILE A 237 10.89 -1.30 -8.73
N PRO A 238 10.92 -2.59 -9.05
CA PRO A 238 10.47 -3.09 -10.36
C PRO A 238 8.95 -2.99 -10.55
N GLU A 239 8.56 -2.91 -11.82
CA GLU A 239 7.17 -2.98 -12.25
C GLU A 239 6.49 -4.26 -11.72
N GLY A 240 5.26 -4.13 -11.22
CA GLY A 240 4.53 -5.24 -10.57
C GLY A 240 4.79 -5.40 -9.07
N SER A 241 5.75 -4.69 -8.46
CA SER A 241 5.96 -4.68 -7.00
C SER A 241 4.70 -4.24 -6.25
N VAL A 242 4.43 -4.82 -5.08
CA VAL A 242 3.33 -4.39 -4.21
C VAL A 242 3.88 -3.49 -3.10
N VAL A 243 3.44 -2.23 -3.08
CA VAL A 243 3.95 -1.20 -2.16
C VAL A 243 2.88 -0.84 -1.14
N PHE A 244 3.25 -0.94 0.13
CA PHE A 244 2.47 -0.49 1.27
C PHE A 244 3.09 0.80 1.83
N GLN A 245 2.30 1.85 2.02
CA GLN A 245 2.76 3.16 2.49
C GLN A 245 1.96 3.58 3.73
N THR A 246 2.60 4.24 4.70
CA THR A 246 1.89 4.80 5.86
C THR A 246 2.45 6.15 6.30
N LYS A 247 1.55 7.02 6.78
CA LYS A 247 1.89 8.33 7.36
C LYS A 247 2.20 8.26 8.85
N MET A 248 1.69 7.22 9.54
CA MET A 248 1.74 7.12 11.00
C MET A 248 2.83 6.16 11.47
N GLY A 249 3.19 5.18 10.65
CA GLY A 249 4.15 4.11 10.95
C GLY A 249 3.47 2.76 11.15
N TRP A 250 4.22 1.67 11.00
CA TRP A 250 3.64 0.33 10.95
C TRP A 250 3.13 -0.20 12.29
N ASP A 251 3.68 0.24 13.42
CA ASP A 251 3.22 -0.15 14.77
C ASP A 251 2.10 0.76 15.32
N TYR A 252 1.54 1.68 14.50
CA TYR A 252 0.54 2.65 14.94
C TYR A 252 -0.91 2.09 14.90
N GLY A 253 -1.37 1.55 16.02
CA GLY A 253 -2.80 1.25 16.29
C GLY A 253 -3.47 0.27 15.32
N GLU A 254 -4.80 0.26 15.29
CA GLU A 254 -5.57 -0.74 14.51
C GLU A 254 -6.10 -0.20 13.17
N GLY A 255 -6.45 1.09 13.10
CA GLY A 255 -7.19 1.66 11.99
C GLY A 255 -6.43 1.73 10.66
N SER A 256 -7.15 1.55 9.55
CA SER A 256 -6.66 1.66 8.18
C SER A 256 -6.25 3.09 7.77
N ARG A 257 -6.85 4.11 8.42
CA ARG A 257 -6.72 5.52 8.06
C ARG A 257 -5.25 5.99 8.01
N GLY A 258 -4.82 6.36 6.82
CA GLY A 258 -3.46 6.92 6.60
C GLY A 258 -2.40 5.85 6.36
N SER A 259 -2.80 4.63 6.03
CA SER A 259 -2.00 3.69 5.26
C SER A 259 -2.71 3.39 3.93
N ASP A 260 -1.94 3.10 2.88
CA ASP A 260 -2.42 2.78 1.53
C ASP A 260 -1.61 1.61 0.95
N VAL A 261 -2.14 0.95 -0.09
CA VAL A 261 -1.44 -0.11 -0.84
C VAL A 261 -1.72 0.05 -2.34
N GLY A 262 -0.72 -0.25 -3.17
CA GLY A 262 -0.92 -0.40 -4.61
C GLY A 262 0.17 -1.21 -5.30
N ILE A 263 0.00 -1.41 -6.61
CA ILE A 263 0.94 -2.11 -7.49
C ILE A 263 1.76 -1.06 -8.25
N VAL A 264 3.08 -1.24 -8.38
CA VAL A 264 3.90 -0.39 -9.24
C VAL A 264 3.50 -0.62 -10.70
N ARG A 265 3.11 0.48 -11.36
CA ARG A 265 2.78 0.52 -12.78
C ARG A 265 3.28 1.81 -13.44
N ASN A 266 4.09 1.67 -14.47
CA ASN A 266 4.62 2.73 -15.32
C ASN A 266 5.29 3.87 -14.52
N GLY A 267 6.13 3.51 -13.53
CA GLY A 267 6.80 4.48 -12.65
C GLY A 267 5.87 5.21 -11.66
N ALA A 268 4.68 4.67 -11.39
CA ALA A 268 3.72 5.17 -10.41
C ALA A 268 3.08 4.05 -9.60
N VAL A 269 2.36 4.38 -8.51
CA VAL A 269 1.58 3.38 -7.75
C VAL A 269 0.12 3.38 -8.21
N PHE A 270 -0.41 2.20 -8.54
CA PHE A 270 -1.81 1.96 -8.84
C PHE A 270 -2.52 1.35 -7.62
N ASN A 271 -3.40 2.09 -6.95
CA ASN A 271 -4.11 1.63 -5.74
C ASN A 271 -5.57 1.22 -6.03
N TYR A 272 -6.49 2.18 -6.05
CA TYR A 272 -7.82 2.04 -6.68
C TYR A 272 -7.86 2.71 -8.07
N GLN A 273 -6.86 3.53 -8.37
CA GLN A 273 -6.60 4.17 -9.66
C GLN A 273 -5.07 4.34 -9.83
N ALA A 274 -4.62 4.76 -11.02
CA ALA A 274 -3.23 5.22 -11.19
C ALA A 274 -3.03 6.55 -10.44
N ASN A 275 -1.97 6.66 -9.64
CA ASN A 275 -1.53 7.93 -9.05
C ASN A 275 -0.53 8.63 -9.99
N ASN A 276 -0.29 9.93 -9.77
CA ASN A 276 0.63 10.73 -10.59
C ASN A 276 2.13 10.47 -10.31
N GLY A 277 2.47 9.33 -9.70
CA GLY A 277 3.81 8.99 -9.24
C GLY A 277 3.78 7.94 -8.13
N MET A 278 4.93 7.74 -7.48
CA MET A 278 5.14 6.62 -6.55
C MET A 278 4.57 6.87 -5.15
N SER A 279 4.57 8.10 -4.63
CA SER A 279 4.02 8.39 -3.30
C SER A 279 2.52 8.74 -3.35
N VAL A 280 1.70 7.98 -2.61
CA VAL A 280 0.24 8.21 -2.48
C VAL A 280 -0.07 9.40 -1.54
N TYR A 281 0.84 9.72 -0.60
CA TYR A 281 0.65 10.82 0.35
C TYR A 281 1.60 12.01 0.13
N GLY A 282 2.41 11.97 -0.94
CA GLY A 282 3.45 12.96 -1.23
C GLY A 282 4.55 12.94 -0.16
N ASP A 283 4.83 14.12 0.36
CA ASP A 283 5.74 14.42 1.48
C ASP A 283 5.40 13.71 2.80
N ARG A 284 4.14 13.32 3.00
CA ARG A 284 3.65 12.79 4.28
C ARG A 284 3.76 11.28 4.43
N VAL A 285 4.44 10.57 3.52
CA VAL A 285 4.79 9.16 3.72
C VAL A 285 5.91 9.09 4.76
N ARG A 286 5.66 8.36 5.86
CA ARG A 286 6.61 8.17 6.96
C ARG A 286 7.42 6.89 6.74
N GLU A 287 6.72 5.78 6.51
CA GLU A 287 7.30 4.45 6.37
C GLU A 287 6.69 3.72 5.17
N VAL A 288 7.49 2.90 4.49
CA VAL A 288 7.10 2.09 3.32
C VAL A 288 7.62 0.67 3.47
N VAL A 289 6.83 -0.31 3.03
CA VAL A 289 7.24 -1.71 2.86
C VAL A 289 6.92 -2.12 1.43
N ILE A 290 7.87 -2.78 0.78
CA ILE A 290 7.74 -3.29 -0.59
C ILE A 290 7.76 -4.82 -0.51
N LEU A 291 6.78 -5.47 -1.15
CA LEU A 291 6.68 -6.92 -1.26
C LEU A 291 6.83 -7.37 -2.71
N HIS A 292 7.63 -8.42 -2.93
CA HIS A 292 7.64 -9.22 -4.15
C HIS A 292 6.96 -10.58 -3.86
N PRO A 293 6.32 -11.21 -4.86
CA PRO A 293 5.95 -12.61 -4.79
C PRO A 293 7.20 -13.51 -4.83
N ASN A 294 7.10 -14.68 -4.20
CA ASN A 294 8.17 -15.69 -4.13
C ASN A 294 8.16 -16.68 -5.31
#